data_AF-A0A7S0YC11-F1
#
_entry.id   AF-A0A7S0YC11-F1
#
_cell.length_a   1.000
_cell.length_b   1.000
_cell.length_c   1.000
_cell.angle_alpha   90.00
_cell.angle_beta   90.00
_cell.angle_gamma   90.00
#
_symmetry.space_group_name_H-M   'P 1'
#
loop_
_entity.id
_entity.type
_entity.pdbx_description
1 polymer ?
#
loop_
_entity_poly.entity_id
_entity_poly.type
_entity_poly.pdbx_seq_one_letter_code
_entity_poly.pdbx_strand_id
1 'polypeptide(L)'
;MDEIQSRKDRLKALRHAAIDADNGSNIPTSEENTSESPNIILKFRNYDVKDKQIEHEKVPITNPPDFKEPEADIKPYDQSQDVNELMQGMGPKKANLDLKRDIQASLEKLERRTQRAILEVMREQQNQ
;
A
#
# COMPACT_ATOMS: atom_id res chain seq x y z
N MET A 1 17.84 31.47 9.08
CA MET A 1 17.99 32.23 7.81
C MET A 1 18.58 31.36 6.71
N ASP A 2 19.45 30.43 7.05
CA ASP A 2 20.19 29.59 6.10
C ASP A 2 19.34 28.56 5.35
N GLU A 3 18.28 28.04 5.98
CA GLU A 3 17.35 27.08 5.35
C GLU A 3 16.56 27.68 4.17
N ILE A 4 16.23 28.97 4.26
CA ILE A 4 15.49 29.70 3.22
C ILE A 4 16.38 29.89 1.98
N GLN A 5 17.67 30.19 2.20
CA GLN A 5 18.65 30.33 1.13
C GLN A 5 18.93 28.98 0.47
N SER A 6 19.14 27.92 1.25
CA SER A 6 19.32 26.55 0.75
C SER A 6 18.14 26.08 -0.12
N ARG A 7 16.90 26.36 0.29
CA ARG A 7 15.70 26.06 -0.52
C ARG A 7 15.69 26.85 -1.83
N LYS A 8 16.03 28.14 -1.78
CA LYS A 8 16.04 29.02 -2.95
C LYS A 8 17.06 28.56 -3.99
N ASP A 9 18.24 28.15 -3.55
CA ASP A 9 19.31 27.67 -4.44
C ASP A 9 18.95 26.33 -5.08
N ARG A 10 18.33 25.42 -4.31
CA ARG A 10 17.80 24.16 -4.84
C ARG A 10 16.73 24.37 -5.91
N LEU A 11 15.80 25.30 -5.69
CA LEU A 11 14.75 25.62 -6.67
C LEU A 11 15.34 26.26 -7.94
N LYS A 12 16.38 27.08 -7.80
CA LYS A 12 17.08 27.68 -8.94
C LYS A 12 17.80 26.62 -9.78
N ALA A 13 18.45 25.65 -9.14
CA ALA A 13 19.10 24.53 -9.82
C ALA A 13 18.11 23.66 -10.60
N LEU A 14 16.95 23.33 -10.00
CA LEU A 14 15.89 22.59 -10.69
C LEU A 14 15.34 23.33 -11.90
N ARG A 15 15.21 24.66 -11.82
CA ARG A 15 14.72 25.49 -12.93
C ARG A 15 15.72 25.54 -14.09
N HIS A 16 17.01 25.65 -13.80
CA HIS A 16 18.05 25.60 -14.85
C HIS A 16 18.07 24.23 -15.54
N ALA A 17 18.04 23.13 -14.78
CA ALA A 17 18.00 21.79 -15.35
C ALA A 17 16.76 21.54 -16.25
N ALA A 18 15.60 22.11 -15.90
CA ALA A 18 14.41 22.01 -16.73
C ALA A 18 14.54 22.78 -18.06
N ILE A 19 15.18 23.96 -18.04
CA ILE A 19 15.44 24.75 -19.26
C ILE A 19 16.44 24.05 -20.17
N ASP A 20 17.48 23.45 -19.58
CA ASP A 20 18.49 22.70 -20.33
C ASP A 20 17.89 21.41 -20.94
N ALA A 21 16.95 20.77 -20.26
CA ALA A 21 16.19 19.63 -20.79
C ALA A 21 15.24 20.03 -21.95
N ASP A 22 14.64 21.22 -21.88
CA ASP A 22 13.75 21.74 -22.93
C ASP A 22 14.54 22.14 -24.19
N ASN A 23 15.76 22.66 -24.05
CA ASN A 23 16.67 22.95 -25.17
C ASN A 23 17.20 21.67 -25.87
N GLY A 24 17.07 20.49 -25.25
CA GLY A 24 17.37 19.18 -25.86
C GLY A 24 16.14 18.48 -26.45
N SER A 25 14.94 19.04 -26.27
CA SER A 25 13.69 18.54 -26.83
C SER A 25 13.37 19.35 -28.07
N ASN A 26 13.71 18.79 -29.23
CA ASN A 26 13.28 19.28 -30.53
C ASN A 26 11.75 19.15 -30.62
N ILE A 27 11.03 20.20 -30.21
CA ILE A 27 9.59 20.36 -30.43
C ILE A 27 9.46 20.76 -31.91
N PRO A 28 8.92 19.92 -32.81
CA PRO A 28 8.75 20.34 -34.18
C PRO A 28 7.52 21.25 -34.24
N THR A 29 7.79 22.55 -34.37
CA THR A 29 6.90 23.51 -35.00
C THR A 29 6.56 22.98 -36.39
N SER A 30 5.27 22.84 -36.65
CA SER A 30 4.73 22.27 -37.89
C SER A 30 4.90 23.24 -39.06
N GLU A 31 5.98 23.11 -39.83
CA GLU A 31 6.04 23.62 -41.20
C GLU A 31 6.69 22.59 -42.15
N GLU A 32 6.09 22.52 -43.33
CA GLU A 32 6.20 21.55 -44.43
C GLU A 32 7.59 20.98 -44.71
N ASN A 33 7.70 19.65 -44.86
CA ASN A 33 8.72 19.02 -45.70
C ASN A 33 8.21 17.67 -46.26
N THR A 34 8.14 17.60 -47.58
CA THR A 34 7.85 16.40 -48.38
C THR A 34 9.18 15.79 -48.80
N SER A 35 9.50 14.57 -48.34
CA SER A 35 10.19 13.51 -49.10
C SER A 35 10.74 12.43 -48.16
N GLU A 36 10.35 11.18 -48.46
CA GLU A 36 10.85 9.91 -47.89
C GLU A 36 10.38 9.59 -46.46
N SER A 37 9.07 9.36 -46.32
CA SER A 37 8.56 8.55 -45.22
C SER A 37 9.17 7.15 -45.31
N PRO A 38 9.84 6.63 -44.26
CA PRO A 38 10.31 5.25 -44.25
C PRO A 38 9.11 4.32 -44.46
N ASN A 39 9.30 3.19 -45.14
CA ASN A 39 8.27 2.16 -45.26
C ASN A 39 7.91 1.63 -43.86
N ILE A 40 6.93 2.27 -43.21
CA ILE A 40 6.45 1.93 -41.89
C ILE A 40 5.36 0.87 -42.07
N ILE A 41 5.72 -0.39 -41.84
CA ILE A 41 4.77 -1.49 -41.80
C ILE A 41 3.97 -1.41 -40.50
N LEU A 42 2.64 -1.32 -40.60
CA LEU A 42 1.76 -1.17 -39.45
C LEU A 42 1.59 -2.51 -38.72
N LYS A 43 1.76 -2.52 -37.39
CA LYS A 43 1.62 -3.72 -36.55
C LYS A 43 0.34 -3.69 -35.72
N PHE A 44 -0.61 -4.57 -36.02
CA PHE A 44 -1.88 -4.64 -35.30
C PHE A 44 -1.89 -5.81 -34.30
N ARG A 45 -2.34 -5.53 -33.07
CA ARG A 45 -2.50 -6.53 -32.00
C ARG A 45 -3.94 -7.08 -31.93
N ASN A 46 -4.93 -6.17 -31.88
CA ASN A 46 -6.34 -6.50 -31.63
C ASN A 46 -7.25 -6.30 -32.85
N TYR A 47 -6.71 -6.07 -34.05
CA TYR A 47 -7.50 -5.74 -35.23
C TYR A 47 -7.06 -6.57 -36.44
N ASP A 48 -8.05 -7.02 -37.21
CA ASP A 48 -7.86 -7.68 -38.50
C ASP A 48 -8.19 -6.69 -39.61
N VAL A 49 -7.15 -6.17 -40.25
CA VAL A 49 -7.29 -5.25 -41.37
C VAL A 49 -7.82 -6.03 -42.58
N LYS A 50 -8.95 -5.58 -43.13
CA LYS A 50 -9.60 -6.21 -44.30
C LYS A 50 -9.13 -5.62 -45.63
N ASP A 51 -8.57 -4.42 -45.60
CA ASP A 51 -8.19 -3.67 -46.79
C ASP A 51 -6.82 -4.07 -47.31
N LYS A 52 -6.74 -4.39 -48.61
CA LYS A 52 -5.53 -4.92 -49.26
C LYS A 52 -4.49 -3.84 -49.59
N GLN A 53 -4.81 -2.57 -49.42
CA GLN A 53 -3.92 -1.44 -49.71
C GLN A 53 -2.98 -1.11 -48.54
N ILE A 54 -3.25 -1.69 -47.35
CA ILE A 54 -2.48 -1.44 -46.15
C ILE A 54 -1.52 -2.61 -45.95
N GLU A 55 -0.22 -2.37 -46.03
CA GLU A 55 0.78 -3.37 -45.65
C GLU A 55 0.84 -3.46 -44.12
N HIS A 56 0.51 -4.64 -43.58
CA HIS A 56 0.41 -4.84 -42.15
C HIS A 56 0.95 -6.19 -41.68
N GLU A 57 1.48 -6.20 -40.46
CA GLU A 57 1.93 -7.41 -39.76
C GLU A 57 1.05 -7.63 -38.51
N LYS A 58 0.54 -8.85 -38.32
CA LYS A 58 -0.21 -9.21 -37.11
C LYS A 58 0.77 -9.64 -36.03
N VAL A 59 0.71 -8.97 -34.89
CA VAL A 59 1.58 -9.30 -33.75
C VAL A 59 1.07 -10.61 -33.13
N PRO A 60 1.92 -11.65 -32.96
CA PRO A 60 1.53 -12.89 -32.33
C PRO A 60 1.20 -12.66 -30.86
N ILE A 61 0.18 -13.37 -30.37
CA ILE A 61 -0.22 -13.34 -28.97
C ILE A 61 0.87 -14.01 -28.14
N THR A 62 1.35 -13.32 -27.11
CA THR A 62 2.31 -13.89 -26.16
C THR A 62 1.57 -14.79 -25.18
N ASN A 63 1.88 -16.08 -25.17
CA ASN A 63 1.38 -16.98 -24.13
C ASN A 63 2.10 -16.67 -22.81
N PRO A 64 1.37 -16.67 -21.67
CA PRO A 64 2.02 -16.57 -20.37
C PRO A 64 2.95 -17.77 -20.15
N PRO A 65 4.01 -17.61 -19.34
CA PRO A 65 4.86 -18.74 -18.96
C PRO A 65 4.05 -19.80 -18.20
N ASP A 66 4.42 -21.07 -18.39
CA ASP A 66 3.80 -22.17 -17.67
C ASP A 66 3.94 -21.98 -16.16
N PHE A 67 2.79 -21.96 -15.48
CA PHE A 67 2.73 -21.79 -14.04
C PHE A 67 3.35 -23.00 -13.35
N LYS A 68 4.45 -22.79 -12.63
CA LYS A 68 4.97 -23.76 -11.66
C LYS A 68 4.34 -23.44 -10.31
N GLU A 69 3.56 -24.38 -9.79
CA GLU A 69 3.00 -24.28 -8.45
C GLU A 69 4.16 -24.12 -7.46
N PRO A 70 4.11 -23.11 -6.57
CA PRO A 70 5.15 -22.95 -5.56
C PRO A 70 5.19 -24.21 -4.70
N GLU A 71 6.36 -24.85 -4.60
CA GLU A 71 6.58 -25.89 -3.62
C GLU A 71 6.36 -25.27 -2.25
N ALA A 72 5.20 -25.57 -1.66
CA ALA A 72 4.93 -25.20 -0.29
C ALA A 72 5.97 -25.94 0.56
N ASP A 73 6.90 -25.20 1.18
CA ASP A 73 7.65 -25.69 2.32
C ASP A 73 6.63 -25.93 3.44
N ILE A 74 6.03 -27.12 3.44
CA ILE A 74 5.14 -27.58 4.50
C ILE A 74 6.05 -27.86 5.71
N LYS A 75 6.48 -26.79 6.37
CA LYS A 75 6.98 -26.92 7.74
C LYS A 75 5.85 -27.56 8.52
N PRO A 76 6.07 -28.70 9.20
CA PRO A 76 5.03 -29.30 10.02
C PRO A 76 4.59 -28.24 11.02
N TYR A 77 3.35 -27.79 10.87
CA TYR A 77 2.72 -26.85 11.79
C TYR A 77 2.80 -27.47 13.18
N ASP A 78 3.46 -26.79 14.11
CA ASP A 78 3.54 -27.23 15.50
C ASP A 78 2.14 -27.15 16.09
N GLN A 79 1.42 -28.29 16.08
CA GLN A 79 0.05 -28.43 16.56
C GLN A 79 -0.06 -28.24 18.09
N SER A 80 1.03 -27.90 18.77
CA SER A 80 1.03 -27.60 20.22
C SER A 80 0.46 -26.22 20.56
N GLN A 81 0.28 -25.31 19.59
CA GLN A 81 -0.56 -24.14 19.80
C GLN A 81 -2.00 -24.53 19.54
N ASP A 82 -2.77 -24.55 20.63
CA ASP A 82 -4.18 -24.89 20.70
C ASP A 82 -4.96 -24.05 19.66
N VAL A 83 -5.15 -24.62 18.47
CA VAL A 83 -5.83 -23.98 17.33
C VAL A 83 -7.22 -23.48 17.71
N ASN A 84 -7.82 -24.08 18.75
CA ASN A 84 -9.06 -23.62 19.35
C ASN A 84 -8.95 -22.25 20.04
N GLU A 85 -7.85 -21.93 20.73
CA GLU A 85 -7.67 -20.60 21.35
C GLU A 85 -7.49 -19.51 20.28
N LEU A 86 -6.77 -19.81 19.21
CA LEU A 86 -6.55 -18.87 18.11
C LEU A 86 -7.83 -18.61 17.30
N MET A 87 -8.62 -19.67 17.05
CA MET A 87 -9.89 -19.57 16.31
C MET A 87 -10.98 -18.84 17.11
N GLN A 88 -10.99 -18.98 18.44
CA GLN A 88 -11.95 -18.29 19.32
C GLN A 88 -11.81 -16.76 19.29
N GLY A 89 -10.64 -16.23 18.92
CA GLY A 89 -10.39 -14.80 18.75
C GLY A 89 -10.77 -14.22 17.38
N MET A 90 -11.02 -15.07 16.37
CA MET A 90 -11.26 -14.66 14.97
C MET A 90 -12.74 -14.41 14.63
N GLY A 91 -13.66 -14.55 15.59
CA GLY A 91 -15.07 -14.20 15.39
C GLY A 91 -15.32 -12.69 15.45
N PRO A 92 -16.47 -12.21 14.92
CA PRO A 92 -16.90 -10.83 15.14
C PRO A 92 -17.05 -10.57 16.64
N LYS A 93 -16.31 -9.57 17.12
CA LYS A 93 -16.29 -9.17 18.53
C LYS A 93 -17.67 -8.63 18.96
N LYS A 94 -18.02 -8.80 20.23
CA LYS A 94 -19.24 -8.23 20.82
C LYS A 94 -19.24 -6.70 20.61
N ALA A 95 -20.40 -6.11 20.30
CA ALA A 95 -20.53 -4.67 20.07
C ALA A 95 -19.98 -3.80 21.24
N ASN A 96 -20.11 -4.28 22.48
CA ASN A 96 -19.66 -3.57 23.68
C ASN A 96 -18.22 -3.93 24.12
N LEU A 97 -17.42 -4.60 23.27
CA LEU A 97 -16.07 -5.02 23.66
C LEU A 97 -15.17 -3.80 23.94
N ASP A 98 -15.34 -2.75 23.14
CA ASP A 98 -14.61 -1.49 23.31
C ASP A 98 -14.95 -0.83 24.64
N LEU A 99 -16.25 -0.76 24.95
CA LEU A 99 -16.76 -0.23 26.21
C LEU A 99 -16.17 -0.96 27.43
N LYS A 100 -16.09 -2.29 27.36
CA LYS A 100 -15.49 -3.10 28.43
C LYS A 100 -14.00 -2.79 28.59
N ARG A 101 -13.26 -2.71 27.48
CA ARG A 101 -11.83 -2.43 27.49
C ARG A 101 -11.53 -1.06 28.08
N ASP A 102 -12.29 -0.05 27.66
CA ASP A 102 -12.02 1.35 28.02
C ASP A 102 -12.40 1.64 29.47
N ILE A 103 -13.44 0.97 29.99
CA ILE A 103 -13.88 1.11 31.39
C ILE A 103 -13.07 0.22 32.35
N GLN A 104 -12.37 -0.81 31.87
CA GLN A 104 -11.68 -1.77 32.74
C GLN A 104 -10.68 -1.10 33.70
N ALA A 105 -9.89 -0.15 33.22
CA ALA A 105 -8.89 0.54 34.04
C ALA A 105 -9.50 1.42 35.14
N SER A 106 -10.71 1.96 34.93
CA SER A 106 -11.41 2.76 35.95
C SER A 106 -12.06 1.86 36.99
N LEU A 107 -12.65 0.73 36.57
CA LEU A 107 -13.18 -0.29 37.47
C LEU A 107 -12.09 -0.89 38.35
N GLU A 108 -10.92 -1.22 37.82
CA GLU A 108 -9.82 -1.76 38.61
C GLU A 108 -9.35 -0.76 39.68
N LYS A 109 -9.24 0.52 39.33
CA LYS A 109 -8.91 1.58 40.30
C LYS A 109 -9.98 1.72 41.38
N LEU A 110 -11.25 1.65 40.99
CA LEU A 110 -12.37 1.72 41.93
C LEU A 110 -12.41 0.52 42.86
N GLU A 111 -12.22 -0.69 42.33
CA GLU A 111 -12.16 -1.94 43.08
C GLU A 111 -11.02 -1.93 44.11
N ARG A 112 -9.83 -1.47 43.72
CA ARG A 112 -8.71 -1.32 44.67
C ARG A 112 -9.05 -0.34 45.80
N ARG A 113 -9.78 0.75 45.51
CA ARG A 113 -10.21 1.73 46.53
C ARG A 113 -11.29 1.16 47.44
N THR A 114 -12.27 0.45 46.90
CA THR A 114 -13.32 -0.18 47.71
C THR A 114 -12.76 -1.27 48.61
N GLN A 115 -11.86 -2.13 48.10
CA GLN A 115 -11.17 -3.12 48.93
C GLN A 115 -10.39 -2.47 50.08
N ARG A 116 -9.68 -1.36 49.83
CA ARG A 116 -8.99 -0.59 50.88
C ARG A 116 -9.96 -0.01 51.91
N ALA A 117 -11.05 0.61 51.46
CA ALA A 117 -12.05 1.18 52.36
C ALA A 117 -12.72 0.09 53.23
N ILE A 118 -13.01 -1.08 52.65
CA ILE A 118 -13.53 -2.24 53.39
C ILE A 118 -12.55 -2.64 54.50
N LEU A 119 -11.26 -2.74 54.19
CA LEU A 119 -10.22 -3.07 55.19
C LEU A 119 -10.11 -2.00 56.29
N GLU A 120 -10.26 -0.73 55.95
CA GLU A 120 -10.25 0.38 56.90
C GLU A 120 -11.45 0.31 57.86
N VAL A 121 -12.66 0.14 57.32
CA VAL A 121 -13.89 -0.04 58.13
C VAL A 121 -13.77 -1.25 59.07
N MET A 122 -13.22 -2.37 58.59
CA MET A 122 -12.98 -3.55 59.44
C MET A 122 -12.01 -3.25 60.59
N ARG A 123 -10.94 -2.47 60.34
CA ARG A 123 -9.98 -2.09 61.38
C ARG A 123 -10.59 -1.16 62.42
N GLU A 124 -11.42 -0.20 62.00
CA GLU A 124 -12.13 0.68 62.93
C GLU A 124 -13.09 -0.10 63.82
N GLN A 125 -13.85 -1.04 63.25
CA GLN A 125 -14.75 -1.91 64.02
C GLN A 125 -14.02 -2.81 65.02
N GLN A 126 -12.79 -3.25 64.72
CA GLN A 126 -11.98 -4.06 65.64
C GLN A 126 -11.37 -3.24 66.79
N ASN A 127 -11.17 -1.94 66.59
CA ASN A 127 -10.57 -1.03 67.57
C ASN A 127 -11.61 -0.30 68.45
N GLN A 128 -12.90 -0.43 68.14
CA GLN A 128 -14.03 0.04 68.95
C GLN A 128 -14.49 -1.05 69.92
#